data_AF-A0A6P0X5P2-F1
#
_entry.id   AF-A0A6P0X5P2-F1
#
_cell.length_a   1.000
_cell.length_b   1.000
_cell.length_c   1.000
_cell.angle_alpha   90.00
_cell.angle_beta   90.00
_cell.angle_gamma   90.00
#
_symmetry.space_group_name_H-M   'P 1'
#
loop_
_entity.id
_entity.type
_entity.pdbx_description
1 polymer ?
#
loop_
_entity_poly.entity_id
_entity_poly.type
_entity_poly.pdbx_seq_one_letter_code
_entity_poly.pdbx_strand_id
1 'polypeptide(L)'
;AEETGLELLEICRLVGVYSAPDRDPRIHSICVLVEAKVKGIMQVQDTFEITDVQAFHPSAIPKENLSHDHQFQLQDYLDGKTVVA
;
A
#
# COMPACT_ATOMS: atom_id res chain seq x y z
N ALA A 1 -12.20 2.50 -1.21
CA ALA A 1 -13.34 3.40 -1.44
C ALA A 1 -12.87 4.75 -2.01
N GLU A 2 -12.31 5.66 -1.22
CA GLU A 2 -11.89 7.00 -1.68
C GLU A 2 -10.82 6.95 -2.78
N GLU A 3 -9.73 6.21 -2.55
CA GLU A 3 -8.63 6.21 -3.51
C GLU A 3 -8.89 5.34 -4.76
N THR A 4 -9.50 4.17 -4.56
CA THR A 4 -9.55 3.11 -5.57
C THR A 4 -10.95 2.80 -6.09
N GLY A 5 -12.01 3.31 -5.45
CA GLY A 5 -13.40 2.92 -5.74
C GLY A 5 -13.77 1.51 -5.28
N LEU A 6 -12.83 0.73 -4.76
CA LEU A 6 -13.07 -0.68 -4.38
C LEU A 6 -13.73 -0.81 -3.01
N GLU A 7 -14.59 -1.84 -2.90
CA GLU A 7 -15.23 -2.29 -1.67
C GLU A 7 -14.30 -3.24 -0.92
N LEU A 8 -14.05 -2.95 0.36
CA LEU A 8 -13.31 -3.82 1.26
C LEU A 8 -14.18 -5.02 1.65
N LEU A 9 -13.69 -6.23 1.41
CA LEU A 9 -14.35 -7.46 1.82
C LEU A 9 -13.80 -8.00 3.13
N GLU A 10 -12.48 -7.98 3.27
CA GLU A 10 -11.79 -8.59 4.40
C GLU A 10 -10.44 -7.90 4.62
N ILE A 11 -10.09 -7.64 5.88
CA ILE A 11 -8.72 -7.34 6.30
C ILE A 11 -8.10 -8.67 6.72
N CYS A 12 -7.12 -9.16 5.97
CA CYS A 12 -6.60 -10.51 6.12
C CYS A 12 -5.57 -10.62 7.24
N ARG A 13 -4.52 -9.77 7.22
CA ARG A 13 -3.47 -9.79 8.24
C ARG A 13 -2.76 -8.45 8.36
N LEU A 14 -2.15 -8.24 9.52
CA LEU A 14 -1.13 -7.21 9.72
C LEU A 14 0.15 -7.63 8.99
N VAL A 15 0.59 -6.81 8.04
CA VAL A 15 1.87 -7.00 7.33
C VAL A 15 2.98 -6.29 8.10
N GLY A 16 2.75 -5.08 8.60
CA GLY A 16 3.72 -4.47 9.49
C GLY A 16 3.40 -3.08 9.99
N VAL A 17 4.23 -2.63 10.92
CA VAL A 17 4.25 -1.26 11.46
C VAL A 17 5.63 -0.69 11.17
N TYR A 18 5.68 0.37 10.36
CA TYR A 18 6.90 0.99 9.86
C TYR A 18 7.02 2.41 10.40
N SER A 19 8.07 2.67 11.16
CA SER A 19 8.23 3.86 12.00
C SER A 19 9.58 4.56 11.86
N ALA A 20 10.39 4.14 10.87
CA ALA A 20 11.68 4.75 10.55
C ALA A 20 11.53 6.29 10.43
N PRO A 21 12.36 7.08 11.14
CA PRO A 21 12.18 8.54 11.21
C PRO A 21 12.19 9.25 9.86
N ASP A 22 12.85 8.67 8.87
CA ASP A 22 13.09 9.20 7.53
C ASP A 22 12.21 8.58 6.44
N ARG A 23 11.24 7.70 6.78
CA ARG A 23 10.38 7.05 5.77
C ARG A 23 9.51 8.03 4.99
N ASP A 24 9.08 9.12 5.63
CA ASP A 24 8.35 10.21 5.00
C ASP A 24 9.19 11.48 5.11
N PRO A 25 9.58 12.12 3.99
CA PRO A 25 10.45 13.29 4.02
C PRO A 25 9.78 14.54 4.62
N ARG A 26 8.46 14.51 4.84
CA ARG A 26 7.69 15.67 5.32
C ARG A 26 7.62 15.73 6.84
N ILE A 27 7.40 14.58 7.47
CA ILE A 27 7.14 14.44 8.92
C ILE A 27 7.59 13.06 9.43
N HIS A 28 7.80 12.92 10.73
CA HIS A 28 7.94 11.60 11.33
C HIS A 28 6.59 10.88 11.31
N SER A 29 6.43 9.97 10.35
CA SER A 29 5.19 9.23 10.09
C SER A 29 5.33 7.76 10.48
N ILE A 30 4.25 7.18 11.03
CA ILE A 30 4.13 5.74 11.29
C ILE A 30 3.10 5.18 10.31
N CYS A 31 3.48 4.14 9.56
CA CYS A 31 2.61 3.45 8.62
C CYS A 31 2.25 2.07 9.14
N VAL A 32 0.95 1.75 9.18
CA VAL A 32 0.43 0.41 9.49
C VAL A 32 -0.06 -0.22 8.20
N LEU A 33 0.64 -1.25 7.72
CA LEU A 33 0.29 -1.96 6.49
C LEU A 33 -0.53 -3.22 6.80
N VAL A 34 -1.66 -3.34 6.11
CA VAL A 34 -2.53 -4.52 6.17
C VAL A 34 -2.77 -5.11 4.78
N GLU A 35 -2.91 -6.44 4.73
CA GLU A 35 -3.38 -7.14 3.54
C GLU A 35 -4.91 -7.10 3.52
N ALA A 36 -5.50 -6.82 2.36
CA ALA A 36 -6.94 -6.73 2.21
C ALA A 36 -7.44 -7.45 0.95
N LYS A 37 -8.60 -8.11 1.05
CA LYS A 37 -9.37 -8.55 -0.11
C LYS A 37 -10.41 -7.49 -0.44
N VAL A 38 -10.51 -7.19 -1.72
CA VAL A 38 -11.38 -6.14 -2.25
C VAL A 38 -12.13 -6.63 -3.48
N LYS A 39 -13.25 -6.00 -3.81
CA LYS A 39 -13.98 -6.22 -5.08
C LYS A 39 -14.46 -4.91 -5.67
N GLY A 40 -14.82 -4.96 -6.95
CA GLY A 40 -15.42 -3.84 -7.67
C GLY A 40 -14.64 -3.48 -8.94
N ILE A 41 -14.98 -2.32 -9.49
CA ILE A 41 -14.30 -1.73 -10.64
C ILE A 41 -13.39 -0.64 -10.08
N MET A 42 -12.12 -0.64 -10.48
CA MET A 42 -11.19 0.41 -10.09
C MET A 42 -11.62 1.73 -10.70
N GLN A 43 -11.86 2.72 -9.84
CA GLN A 43 -12.24 4.06 -10.24
C GLN A 43 -11.84 5.03 -9.13
N VAL A 44 -10.96 5.96 -9.46
CA VAL A 44 -10.61 7.08 -8.57
C VAL A 44 -11.88 7.83 -8.18
N GLN A 45 -12.12 8.01 -6.88
CA GLN A 45 -13.23 8.84 -6.38
C GLN A 45 -12.75 10.24 -6.03
N ASP A 46 -11.59 10.37 -5.36
CA ASP A 46 -10.97 11.67 -5.13
C ASP A 46 -10.07 12.08 -6.30
N THR A 47 -10.69 12.72 -7.29
CA THR A 47 -10.00 13.21 -8.49
C THR A 47 -9.17 14.48 -8.26
N PHE A 48 -9.25 15.12 -7.09
CA PHE A 48 -8.41 16.28 -6.78
C PHE A 48 -7.00 15.87 -6.35
N GLU A 49 -6.86 14.70 -5.72
CA GLU A 49 -5.59 14.20 -5.20
C GLU A 49 -4.99 13.08 -6.06
N ILE A 50 -5.82 12.28 -6.74
CA ILE A 50 -5.39 11.03 -7.37
C ILE A 50 -5.56 11.10 -8.88
N THR A 51 -4.50 10.73 -9.59
CA THR A 51 -4.45 10.80 -11.06
C THR A 51 -4.82 9.49 -11.74
N ASP A 52 -4.49 8.33 -11.14
CA ASP A 52 -4.74 7.02 -11.73
C ASP A 52 -4.80 5.90 -10.67
N VAL A 53 -5.43 4.78 -11.02
CA VAL A 53 -5.49 3.55 -10.22
C VAL A 53 -5.39 2.33 -11.13
N GLN A 54 -4.49 1.40 -10.79
CA GLN A 54 -4.24 0.22 -11.61
C GLN A 54 -3.97 -1.04 -10.78
N ALA A 55 -4.47 -2.18 -11.27
CA ALA A 55 -4.10 -3.51 -10.79
C ALA A 55 -2.81 -3.99 -11.46
N PHE A 56 -1.92 -4.58 -10.67
CA PHE A 56 -0.72 -5.24 -11.18
C PHE A 56 -0.76 -6.72 -10.86
N HIS A 57 -0.37 -7.55 -11.82
CA HIS A 57 0.09 -8.90 -11.49
C HIS A 57 1.38 -8.78 -10.66
N PRO A 58 1.64 -9.62 -9.65
CA PRO A 58 2.84 -9.50 -8.81
C PRO A 58 4.15 -9.40 -9.59
N SER A 59 4.26 -10.09 -10.73
CA SER A 59 5.46 -10.04 -11.60
C SER A 59 5.62 -8.72 -12.38
N ALA A 60 4.58 -7.90 -12.44
CA ALA A 60 4.54 -6.64 -13.20
C ALA A 60 4.59 -5.40 -12.30
N ILE A 61 4.63 -5.57 -10.97
CA ILE A 61 4.74 -4.44 -10.04
C ILE A 61 6.12 -3.78 -10.24
N PRO A 62 6.18 -2.45 -10.44
CA PRO A 62 7.45 -1.72 -10.46
C PRO A 62 8.21 -1.95 -9.16
N LYS A 63 9.46 -2.41 -9.27
CA LYS A 63 10.31 -2.71 -8.10
C LYS A 63 11.04 -1.50 -7.55
N GLU A 64 11.14 -0.43 -8.34
CA GLU A 64 11.90 0.77 -8.02
C GLU A 64 11.01 2.01 -8.15
N ASN A 65 11.45 3.11 -7.54
CA ASN A 65 10.76 4.40 -7.59
C ASN A 65 9.33 4.38 -7.03
N LEU A 66 9.08 3.52 -6.04
CA LEU A 66 7.87 3.58 -5.23
C LEU A 66 8.03 4.68 -4.18
N SER A 67 6.93 5.38 -3.88
CA SER A 67 6.93 6.43 -2.86
C SER A 67 7.36 5.91 -1.49
N HIS A 68 8.02 6.77 -0.71
CA HIS A 68 8.44 6.46 0.65
C HIS A 68 9.30 5.19 0.71
N ASP A 69 9.02 4.33 1.70
CA ASP A 69 9.63 3.02 1.93
C ASP A 69 8.79 1.87 1.36
N HIS A 70 7.81 2.14 0.48
CA HIS A 70 6.84 1.14 0.02
C HIS A 70 7.49 -0.05 -0.71
N GLN A 71 8.69 0.11 -1.28
CA GLN A 71 9.47 -0.99 -1.84
C GLN A 71 9.77 -2.07 -0.80
N PHE A 72 10.18 -1.68 0.41
CA PHE A 72 10.49 -2.63 1.49
C PHE A 72 9.21 -3.27 2.02
N GLN A 73 8.17 -2.46 2.23
CA GLN A 73 6.89 -2.97 2.74
C GLN A 73 6.24 -3.98 1.78
N LEU A 74 6.31 -3.72 0.48
CA LEU A 74 5.84 -4.63 -0.55
C LEU A 74 6.66 -5.93 -0.57
N GLN A 75 7.97 -5.85 -0.44
CA GLN A 75 8.82 -7.04 -0.37
C GLN A 75 8.48 -7.88 0.86
N ASP A 76 8.29 -7.27 2.02
CA ASP A 76 7.88 -7.97 3.24
C ASP A 76 6.49 -8.62 3.11
N TYR A 77 5.56 -7.97 2.41
CA TYR A 77 4.28 -8.57 2.04
C TYR A 77 4.46 -9.83 1.18
N LEU A 78 5.24 -9.73 0.09
CA LEU A 78 5.49 -10.83 -0.85
C LEU A 78 6.27 -11.99 -0.22
N ASP A 79 7.14 -11.70 0.74
CA ASP A 79 7.87 -12.69 1.53
C ASP A 79 7.01 -13.34 2.63
N GLY A 80 5.76 -12.88 2.81
CA GLY A 80 4.85 -13.42 3.82
C GLY A 80 5.22 -13.05 5.26
N LYS A 81 6.00 -11.97 5.47
CA LYS A 81 6.47 -11.55 6.79
C LYS A 81 5.44 -10.70 7.52
N THR A 82 5.57 -10.64 8.85
CA THR A 82 4.96 -9.61 9.69
C THR A 82 6.08 -8.85 10.41
N VAL A 83 6.16 -7.53 10.20
CA VAL A 83 7.31 -6.70 10.60
C VAL A 83 6.92 -5.60 11.58
N VAL A 84 7.79 -5.31 12.54
CA VAL A 84 7.77 -4.09 13.35
C VAL A 84 9.15 -3.46 13.18
N ALA A 85 9.20 -2.28 12.56
CA ALA A 85 10.44 -1.61 12.14
C ALA A 85 10.40 -0.10 12.36
#